data_AF-A0A516NX37-F1
#
_entry.id   AF-A0A516NX37-F1
#
_cell.length_a   1.000
_cell.length_b   1.000
_cell.length_c   1.000
_cell.angle_alpha   90.00
_cell.angle_beta   90.00
_cell.angle_gamma   90.00
#
_symmetry.space_group_name_H-M   'P 1'
#
loop_
_entity.id
_entity.type
_entity.pdbx_description
1 polymer ?
#
loop_
_entity_poly.entity_id
_entity_poly.type
_entity_poly.pdbx_seq_one_letter_code
_entity_poly.pdbx_strand_id
1 'polypeptide(L)'
;MVTLDGDVLARATLTDQLRGAGGAVPGLRIEIDDVEILVRTAETAVVRFRERHRHGETVASRLTTAVLLTDPAARNGLRWRIVHETACAEQ
;
A
#
# COMPACT_ATOMS: atom_id res chain seq x y z
N MET A 1 4.02 -4.29 -7.62
CA MET A 1 2.85 -3.44 -7.32
C MET A 1 2.16 -3.13 -8.63
N VAL A 2 0.84 -2.96 -8.62
CA VAL A 2 0.10 -2.28 -9.68
C VAL A 2 -0.20 -0.87 -9.17
N THR A 3 0.26 0.15 -9.89
CA THR A 3 0.07 1.56 -9.52
C THR A 3 -1.33 2.04 -9.86
N LEU A 4 -1.68 3.27 -9.45
CA LEU A 4 -2.94 3.92 -9.84
C LEU A 4 -3.13 4.03 -11.37
N ASP A 5 -2.03 4.14 -12.12
CA ASP A 5 -2.04 4.22 -13.58
C ASP A 5 -2.14 2.84 -14.25
N GLY A 6 -2.21 1.76 -13.45
CA GLY A 6 -2.27 0.39 -13.94
C GLY A 6 -0.90 -0.22 -14.28
N ASP A 7 0.19 0.50 -14.04
CA ASP A 7 1.54 0.01 -14.33
C ASP A 7 2.01 -1.05 -13.32
N VAL A 8 2.66 -2.09 -13.82
CA VAL A 8 3.26 -3.13 -12.98
C VAL A 8 4.70 -2.76 -12.63
N LEU A 9 4.91 -2.34 -11.38
CA LEU A 9 6.24 -2.06 -10.82
C LEU A 9 6.84 -3.29 -10.14
N ALA A 10 8.05 -3.64 -10.57
CA ALA A 10 8.88 -4.68 -9.95
C ALA A 10 9.39 -4.26 -8.56
N ARG A 11 9.67 -5.24 -7.69
CA ARG A 11 10.12 -4.99 -6.31
C ARG A 11 11.38 -4.14 -6.24
N ALA A 12 12.37 -4.40 -7.10
CA ALA A 12 13.63 -3.66 -7.10
C ALA A 12 13.40 -2.17 -7.37
N THR A 13 12.72 -1.87 -8.49
CA THR A 13 12.33 -0.51 -8.88
C THR A 13 11.53 0.21 -7.78
N LEU A 14 10.52 -0.45 -7.21
CA LEU A 14 9.73 0.12 -6.12
C LEU A 14 10.59 0.41 -4.88
N THR A 15 11.48 -0.50 -4.51
CA THR A 15 12.36 -0.33 -3.34
C THR A 15 13.32 0.83 -3.54
N ASP A 16 13.87 1.00 -4.74
CA ASP A 16 14.78 2.09 -5.06
C ASP A 16 14.06 3.44 -5.09
N GLN A 17 12.85 3.50 -5.65
CA GLN A 17 11.99 4.68 -5.59
C GLN A 17 11.68 5.08 -4.14
N LEU A 18 11.28 4.13 -3.29
CA LEU A 18 10.97 4.41 -1.88
C LEU A 18 12.19 4.88 -1.08
N ARG A 19 13.38 4.31 -1.35
CA ARG A 19 14.63 4.77 -0.74
C ARG A 19 14.97 6.20 -1.15
N GLY A 20 14.75 6.55 -2.42
CA GLY A 20 14.96 7.90 -2.94
C GLY A 20 13.91 8.93 -2.48
N ALA A 21 12.72 8.47 -2.09
CA ALA A 21 11.60 9.33 -1.70
C ALA A 21 11.55 9.67 -0.20
N GLY A 22 12.47 9.16 0.62
CA GLY A 22 12.52 9.42 2.05
C GLY A 22 12.62 10.92 2.35
N GLY A 23 11.57 11.50 2.94
CA GLY A 23 11.50 12.94 3.25
C GLY A 23 11.26 13.86 2.05
N ALA A 24 10.98 13.30 0.86
CA ALA A 24 10.80 14.07 -0.37
C ALA A 24 9.51 14.92 -0.38
N VAL A 25 8.53 14.59 0.46
CA VAL A 25 7.28 15.36 0.62
C VAL A 25 7.12 15.77 2.08
N PRO A 26 7.72 16.91 2.50
CA PRO A 26 7.57 17.43 3.85
C PRO A 26 6.09 17.66 4.20
N GLY A 27 5.69 17.20 5.39
CA GLY A 27 4.31 17.36 5.86
C GLY A 27 3.29 16.37 5.26
N LEU A 28 3.73 15.42 4.42
CA LEU A 28 2.88 14.31 3.99
C LEU A 28 2.40 13.49 5.18
N ARG A 29 1.09 13.28 5.27
CA ARG A 29 0.47 12.34 6.20
C ARG A 29 -0.27 11.27 5.43
N ILE A 30 -0.04 10.01 5.78
CA ILE A 30 -0.75 8.86 5.22
C ILE A 30 -1.63 8.29 6.34
N GLU A 31 -2.94 8.35 6.15
CA GLU A 31 -3.92 7.70 7.03
C GLU A 31 -4.38 6.40 6.37
N ILE A 32 -4.48 5.33 7.18
CA ILE A 32 -5.03 4.05 6.77
C ILE A 32 -6.30 3.80 7.58
N ASP A 33 -7.40 3.47 6.91
CA ASP A 33 -8.63 3.01 7.56
C ASP A 33 -9.40 2.01 6.68
N ASP A 34 -10.60 1.64 7.15
CA ASP A 34 -11.48 0.69 6.47
C ASP A 34 -10.76 -0.62 6.09
N VAL A 35 -9.98 -1.14 7.05
CA VAL A 35 -9.18 -2.35 6.86
C VAL A 35 -10.10 -3.57 6.94
N GLU A 36 -10.14 -4.34 5.86
CA GLU A 36 -10.91 -5.55 5.73
C GLU A 36 -10.00 -6.73 5.33
N ILE A 37 -10.13 -7.85 6.02
CA ILE A 37 -9.46 -9.11 5.65
C ILE A 37 -10.40 -9.87 4.73
N LEU A 38 -10.05 -9.95 3.44
CA LEU A 38 -10.85 -10.62 2.42
C LEU A 38 -10.62 -12.15 2.44
N VAL A 39 -9.37 -12.57 2.67
CA VAL A 39 -8.97 -13.98 2.74
C VAL A 39 -7.89 -14.13 3.80
N ARG A 40 -7.92 -15.23 4.56
CA ARG A 40 -6.85 -15.60 5.49
C ARG A 40 -6.64 -17.11 5.51
N THR A 41 -5.39 -17.54 5.31
CA THR A 41 -4.91 -18.92 5.51
C THR A 41 -3.73 -18.92 6.48
N ALA A 42 -3.08 -20.07 6.66
CA ALA A 42 -1.85 -20.15 7.45
C ALA A 42 -0.67 -19.45 6.75
N GLU A 43 -0.66 -19.42 5.42
CA GLU A 43 0.45 -18.95 4.57
C GLU A 43 0.21 -17.54 4.01
N THR A 44 -1.04 -17.10 3.91
CA THR A 44 -1.38 -15.84 3.23
C THR A 44 -2.54 -15.09 3.87
N ALA A 45 -2.55 -13.78 3.70
CA ALA A 45 -3.71 -12.94 3.91
C ALA A 45 -3.89 -11.99 2.72
N VAL A 46 -5.14 -11.81 2.30
CA VAL A 46 -5.53 -10.76 1.35
C VAL A 46 -6.31 -9.73 2.13
N VAL A 47 -5.84 -8.49 2.09
CA VAL A 47 -6.47 -7.36 2.80
C VAL A 47 -6.82 -6.27 1.81
N ARG A 48 -7.94 -5.59 2.07
CA ARG A 48 -8.30 -4.34 1.42
C ARG A 48 -8.31 -3.25 2.48
N PHE A 49 -7.84 -2.07 2.14
CA PHE A 49 -7.91 -0.90 3.01
C PHE A 49 -7.91 0.36 2.17
N ARG A 50 -8.28 1.48 2.79
CA ARG A 50 -8.22 2.79 2.16
C ARG A 50 -7.03 3.58 2.69
N GLU A 51 -6.30 4.21 1.79
CA GLU A 51 -5.24 5.16 2.12
C GLU A 51 -5.69 6.57 1.78
N ARG A 52 -5.44 7.52 2.68
CA ARG A 52 -5.55 8.96 2.41
C ARG A 52 -4.21 9.62 2.56
N HIS A 53 -3.72 10.18 1.47
CA HIS A 53 -2.48 10.93 1.42
C HIS A 53 -2.86 12.41 1.50
N ARG A 54 -2.53 13.05 2.63
CA ARG A 54 -2.77 14.48 2.87
C ARG A 54 -1.47 15.26 2.75
N HIS A 55 -1.49 16.32 1.98
CA HIS A 55 -0.40 17.29 1.89
C HIS A 55 -0.99 18.70 1.77
N GLY A 56 -0.88 19.49 2.85
CA GLY A 56 -1.60 20.77 2.97
C GLY A 56 -3.11 20.54 2.92
N GLU A 57 -3.79 21.23 2.00
CA GLU A 57 -5.23 21.11 1.76
C GLU A 57 -5.57 19.99 0.76
N THR A 58 -4.57 19.44 0.06
CA THR A 58 -4.79 18.37 -0.92
C THR A 58 -4.93 17.03 -0.22
N VAL A 59 -6.00 16.30 -0.55
CA VAL A 59 -6.25 14.93 -0.09
C VAL A 59 -6.46 14.04 -1.31
N ALA A 60 -5.60 13.03 -1.47
CA ALA A 60 -5.77 11.98 -2.46
C ALA A 60 -6.11 10.66 -1.75
N SER A 61 -7.18 10.00 -2.20
CA SER A 61 -7.64 8.74 -1.62
C SER A 61 -7.50 7.59 -2.62
N ARG A 62 -7.06 6.44 -2.15
CA ARG A 62 -6.99 5.20 -2.94
C ARG A 62 -7.45 4.01 -2.13
N LEU A 63 -8.07 3.05 -2.82
CA LEU A 63 -8.28 1.71 -2.29
C LEU A 63 -7.07 0.86 -2.65
N THR A 64 -6.59 0.12 -1.67
CA THR A 64 -5.42 -0.73 -1.78
C THR A 64 -5.81 -2.16 -1.47
N THR A 65 -5.53 -3.09 -2.39
CA THR A 65 -5.58 -4.54 -2.13
C THR A 65 -4.16 -5.07 -2.02
N ALA A 66 -3.85 -5.72 -0.90
CA ALA A 66 -2.53 -6.28 -0.63
C ALA A 66 -2.62 -7.79 -0.37
N VAL A 67 -1.66 -8.52 -0.94
CA VAL A 67 -1.41 -9.92 -0.56
C VAL A 67 -0.18 -9.95 0.33
N LEU A 68 -0.33 -10.56 1.50
CA LEU A 68 0.67 -10.70 2.53
C LEU A 68 0.97 -12.19 2.71
N LEU A 69 2.25 -12.55 2.78
CA LEU A 69 2.68 -13.90 3.11
C LEU A 69 3.09 -13.97 4.57
N THR A 70 2.73 -15.05 5.25
CA THR A 70 3.26 -15.35 6.58
C THR A 70 4.77 -15.59 6.48
N ASP A 71 5.54 -14.87 7.29
CA ASP A 71 6.99 -14.94 7.33
C ASP A 71 7.45 -14.63 8.77
N PRO A 72 7.79 -15.65 9.58
CA PRO A 72 8.17 -15.45 10.98
C PRO A 72 9.38 -14.54 11.20
N ALA A 73 10.23 -14.37 10.18
CA ALA A 73 11.39 -13.49 10.25
C ALA A 73 11.06 -12.04 9.85
N ALA A 74 9.90 -11.79 9.24
CA ALA A 74 9.48 -10.46 8.85
C ALA A 74 8.90 -9.66 10.03
N ARG A 75 8.93 -8.32 9.91
CA ARG A 75 8.26 -7.44 10.86
C ARG A 75 6.77 -7.80 10.94
N ASN A 76 6.26 -7.98 12.15
CA ASN A 76 4.89 -8.42 12.42
C ASN A 76 4.53 -9.81 11.84
N GLY A 77 5.52 -10.63 11.49
CA GLY A 77 5.30 -11.98 10.95
C GLY A 77 4.74 -12.01 9.53
N LEU A 78 4.76 -10.88 8.81
CA LEU A 78 4.14 -10.75 7.48
C LEU A 78 5.07 -10.06 6.49
N ARG A 79 5.10 -10.58 5.27
CA ARG A 79 5.85 -10.02 4.14
C ARG A 79 4.92 -9.64 3.01
N TRP A 80 5.06 -8.42 2.52
CA TRP A 80 4.32 -7.93 1.36
C TRP A 80 4.69 -8.72 0.10
N ARG A 81 3.69 -9.28 -0.58
CA ARG A 81 3.87 -9.99 -1.85
C ARG A 81 3.54 -9.12 -3.05
N ILE A 82 2.38 -8.47 -3.01
CA ILE A 82 1.93 -7.53 -4.03
C ILE A 82 0.96 -6.53 -3.42
N VAL A 83 0.88 -5.37 -4.04
CA VAL A 83 -0.10 -4.32 -3.78
C VAL A 83 -0.70 -3.92 -5.13
N HIS A 84 -2.00 -3.68 -5.16
CA HIS A 84 -2.73 -3.08 -6.27
C HIS A 84 -3.50 -1.88 -5.72
N GLU A 85 -3.29 -0.71 -6.30
CA GLU A 85 -3.98 0.52 -5.92
C GLU A 85 -5.00 0.95 -6.98
N THR A 86 -6.13 1.49 -6.53
CA THR A 86 -7.15 2.08 -7.40
C THR A 86 -7.60 3.40 -6.80
N ALA A 87 -7.70 4.46 -7.60
CA ALA A 87 -8.19 5.74 -7.12
C ALA A 87 -9.61 5.59 -6.57
N CYS A 88 -9.89 6.22 -5.42
CA CYS A 88 -11.28 6.33 -4.98
C CYS A 88 -12.03 7.24 -5.95
N ALA A 89 -13.30 6.94 -6.22
CA ALA A 89 -14.17 7.90 -6.89
C ALA A 89 -14.22 9.20 -6.07
N GLU A 90 -14.21 10.35 -6.75
CA GLU A 90 -14.52 11.63 -6.12
C GLU A 90 -15.95 11.56 -5.57
N GLN A 91 -16.14 11.98 -4.31
CA GLN A 91 -17.47 12.11 -3.69
C GLN A 91 -17.97 13.54 -3.83
#